data_AF-A0A497I3X6-F1
#
_entry.id   AF-A0A497I3X6-F1
#
_cell.length_a   1.000
_cell.length_b   1.000
_cell.length_c   1.000
_cell.angle_alpha   90.00
_cell.angle_beta   90.00
_cell.angle_gamma   90.00
#
_symmetry.space_group_name_H-M   'P 1'
#
loop_
_entity.id
_entity.type
_entity.pdbx_description
1 polymer ?
#
loop_
_entity_poly.entity_id
_entity_poly.type
_entity_poly.pdbx_seq_one_letter_code
_entity_poly.pdbx_strand_id
1 'polypeptide(L)'
;MKNVLQEISDAIADNSWRVKLAPETMGNSSKFGSLEEIVSLAREIKHFHPTIDWAHLHARDNGRFKTKEDFEYVFKYIKSNIGLRVLKSLHNHITGVEYTEKGERYHLPLSSKKPNYKLLISVMKQYDIKDWSIISESPLIEKDALKFKSWIKI
;
A
#
# COMPACT_ATOMS: atom_id res chain seq x y z
N MET A 1 2.19 -19.67 7.88
CA MET A 1 1.79 -18.24 7.80
C MET A 1 0.27 -18.10 7.69
N LYS A 2 -0.40 -18.62 6.65
CA LYS A 2 -1.87 -18.52 6.51
C LYS A 2 -2.64 -19.04 7.74
N ASN A 3 -2.28 -20.21 8.28
CA ASN A 3 -2.96 -20.77 9.46
C ASN A 3 -2.86 -19.83 10.68
N VAL A 4 -1.68 -19.25 10.92
CA VAL A 4 -1.48 -18.29 12.01
C VAL A 4 -2.31 -17.02 11.80
N LEU A 5 -2.41 -16.51 10.57
CA LEU A 5 -3.26 -15.36 10.26
C LEU A 5 -4.74 -15.67 10.43
N GLN A 6 -5.15 -16.91 10.13
CA GLN A 6 -6.51 -17.39 10.37
C GLN A 6 -6.81 -17.46 11.87
N GLU A 7 -5.91 -18.02 12.67
CA GLU A 7 -6.04 -18.06 14.13
C GLU A 7 -6.19 -16.66 14.74
N ILE A 8 -5.41 -15.67 14.26
CA ILE A 8 -5.54 -14.29 14.71
C ILE A 8 -6.88 -13.69 14.27
N SER A 9 -7.32 -13.96 13.04
CA SER A 9 -8.64 -13.54 12.54
C SER A 9 -9.77 -14.11 13.38
N ASP A 10 -9.69 -15.39 13.74
CA ASP A 10 -10.68 -16.09 14.55
C ASP A 10 -10.71 -15.49 15.97
N ALA A 11 -9.54 -15.24 16.56
CA ALA A 11 -9.45 -14.57 17.86
C ALA A 11 -10.08 -13.16 17.85
N ILE A 12 -9.90 -12.37 16.77
CA ILE A 12 -10.54 -11.06 16.62
C ILE A 12 -12.07 -11.20 16.63
N ALA A 13 -12.59 -12.19 15.90
CA ALA A 13 -14.02 -12.44 15.81
C ALA A 13 -14.59 -12.91 17.16
N ASP A 14 -13.96 -13.90 17.78
CA ASP A 14 -14.39 -14.50 19.06
C ASP A 14 -14.42 -13.47 20.20
N ASN A 15 -13.48 -12.53 20.20
CA ASN A 15 -13.42 -11.45 21.19
C ASN A 15 -14.22 -10.19 20.79
N SER A 16 -14.89 -10.20 19.62
CA SER A 16 -15.66 -9.05 19.10
C SER A 16 -14.84 -7.75 18.99
N TRP A 17 -13.54 -7.87 18.69
CA TRP A 17 -12.66 -6.71 18.56
C TRP A 17 -12.92 -5.96 17.26
N ARG A 18 -12.96 -4.62 17.33
CA ARG A 18 -13.13 -3.75 16.16
C ARG A 18 -11.78 -3.38 15.55
N VAL A 19 -11.01 -4.38 15.15
CA VAL A 19 -9.68 -4.22 14.54
C VAL A 19 -9.64 -4.86 13.16
N LYS A 20 -8.74 -4.38 12.30
CA LYS A 20 -8.46 -4.94 10.98
C LYS A 20 -7.05 -5.53 10.99
N LEU A 21 -6.88 -6.69 10.37
CA LEU A 21 -5.56 -7.22 10.07
C LEU A 21 -5.10 -6.65 8.73
N ALA A 22 -3.98 -5.93 8.75
CA ALA A 22 -3.52 -5.16 7.61
C ALA A 22 -2.10 -5.56 7.20
N PRO A 23 -1.91 -6.75 6.60
CA PRO A 23 -0.59 -7.15 6.12
C PRO A 23 -0.12 -6.16 5.06
N GLU A 24 1.19 -5.96 5.00
CA GLU A 24 1.78 -4.99 4.10
C GLU A 24 2.44 -5.66 2.91
N THR A 25 2.34 -5.02 1.74
CA THR A 25 3.18 -5.38 0.58
C THR A 25 4.65 -5.17 0.91
N MET A 26 5.56 -5.98 0.34
CA MET A 26 6.98 -5.97 0.68
C MET A 26 7.89 -5.65 -0.50
N GLY A 27 8.92 -4.84 -0.25
CA GLY A 27 9.86 -4.37 -1.28
C GLY A 27 10.87 -5.41 -1.76
N ASN A 28 11.15 -6.44 -0.96
CA ASN A 28 12.05 -7.52 -1.32
C ASN A 28 11.29 -8.62 -2.10
N SER A 29 11.72 -8.89 -3.33
CA SER A 29 11.05 -9.84 -4.24
C SER A 29 11.17 -11.31 -3.80
N SER A 30 12.14 -11.64 -2.95
CA SER A 30 12.30 -12.99 -2.37
C SER A 30 11.40 -13.26 -1.16
N LYS A 31 10.70 -12.24 -0.66
CA LYS A 31 9.79 -12.35 0.49
C LYS A 31 8.35 -12.41 0.02
N PHE A 32 7.51 -13.07 0.80
CA PHE A 32 6.07 -12.97 0.63
C PHE A 32 5.62 -11.52 0.88
N GLY A 33 4.76 -11.00 0.02
CA GLY A 33 4.26 -9.62 0.10
C GLY A 33 4.07 -8.97 -1.26
N SER A 34 3.87 -9.74 -2.34
CA SER A 34 3.43 -9.20 -3.62
C SER A 34 2.02 -8.60 -3.49
N LEU A 35 1.63 -7.75 -4.45
CA LEU A 35 0.26 -7.27 -4.52
C LEU A 35 -0.74 -8.43 -4.60
N GLU A 36 -0.45 -9.42 -5.45
CA GLU A 36 -1.27 -10.61 -5.67
C GLU A 36 -1.36 -11.45 -4.40
N GLU A 37 -0.24 -11.70 -3.74
CA GLU A 37 -0.15 -12.47 -2.49
C GLU A 37 -0.98 -11.81 -1.37
N ILE A 38 -0.81 -10.50 -1.18
CA ILE A 38 -1.51 -9.73 -0.14
C ILE A 38 -3.02 -9.64 -0.43
N VAL A 39 -3.40 -9.43 -1.70
CA VAL A 39 -4.81 -9.41 -2.10
C VAL A 39 -5.44 -10.80 -1.99
N SER A 40 -4.72 -11.88 -2.29
CA SER A 40 -5.22 -13.25 -2.10
C SER A 40 -5.53 -13.53 -0.62
N LEU A 41 -4.64 -13.13 0.30
CA LEU A 41 -4.92 -13.25 1.73
C LEU A 41 -6.17 -12.48 2.14
N ALA A 42 -6.36 -11.27 1.62
CA ALA A 42 -7.54 -10.45 1.92
C ALA A 42 -8.85 -11.01 1.34
N ARG A 43 -8.79 -11.90 0.34
CA ARG A 43 -9.95 -12.66 -0.16
C ARG A 43 -10.29 -13.86 0.70
N GLU A 44 -9.28 -14.50 1.26
CA GLU A 44 -9.40 -15.81 1.91
C GLU A 44 -9.68 -15.70 3.40
N ILE A 45 -9.20 -14.64 4.07
CA ILE A 45 -9.28 -14.47 5.52
C ILE A 45 -10.21 -13.29 5.85
N LYS A 46 -11.13 -13.50 6.80
CA LYS A 46 -12.03 -12.44 7.29
C LYS A 46 -11.22 -11.37 8.04
N HIS A 47 -11.80 -10.18 8.20
CA HIS A 47 -11.17 -9.03 8.88
C HIS A 47 -9.85 -8.53 8.28
N PHE A 48 -9.43 -9.04 7.12
CA PHE A 48 -8.26 -8.56 6.41
C PHE A 48 -8.55 -7.29 5.60
N HIS A 49 -7.60 -6.36 5.64
CA HIS A 49 -7.64 -5.12 4.90
C HIS A 49 -6.21 -4.74 4.51
N PRO A 50 -5.78 -4.96 3.26
CA PRO A 50 -4.37 -4.89 2.92
C PRO A 50 -3.80 -3.49 3.12
N THR A 51 -2.54 -3.43 3.54
CA THR A 51 -1.73 -2.22 3.51
C THR A 51 -0.93 -2.18 2.22
N ILE A 52 -1.07 -1.10 1.46
CA ILE A 52 -0.29 -0.88 0.24
C ILE A 52 0.85 0.08 0.56
N ASP A 53 2.07 -0.44 0.56
CA ASP A 53 3.27 0.39 0.51
C ASP A 53 3.69 0.58 -0.96
N TRP A 54 3.58 1.83 -1.40
CA TRP A 54 3.87 2.21 -2.79
C TRP A 54 5.36 2.19 -3.12
N ALA A 55 6.23 2.42 -2.14
CA ALA A 55 7.68 2.34 -2.30
C ALA A 55 8.14 0.88 -2.42
N HIS A 56 7.59 -0.01 -1.61
CA HIS A 56 7.82 -1.45 -1.69
C HIS A 56 7.44 -1.99 -3.05
N LEU A 57 6.22 -1.73 -3.53
CA LEU A 57 5.80 -2.18 -4.86
C LEU A 57 6.64 -1.54 -5.97
N HIS A 58 7.09 -0.29 -5.82
CA HIS A 58 8.02 0.33 -6.76
C HIS A 58 9.35 -0.40 -6.82
N ALA A 59 9.94 -0.69 -5.66
CA ALA A 59 11.24 -1.33 -5.53
C ALA A 59 11.19 -2.79 -6.00
N ARG A 60 10.17 -3.54 -5.57
CA ARG A 60 9.92 -4.94 -5.97
C ARG A 60 9.85 -5.07 -7.49
N ASP A 61 9.15 -4.14 -8.15
CA ASP A 61 8.96 -4.15 -9.60
C ASP A 61 10.03 -3.30 -10.33
N ASN A 62 11.21 -3.13 -9.74
CA ASN A 62 12.38 -2.46 -10.35
C ASN A 62 12.11 -1.04 -10.90
N GLY A 63 11.32 -0.26 -10.17
CA GLY A 63 11.03 1.13 -10.47
C GLY A 63 9.77 1.36 -11.26
N ARG A 64 8.75 0.53 -11.05
CA ARG A 64 7.50 0.52 -11.82
C ARG A 64 6.80 1.87 -11.89
N PHE A 65 6.43 2.45 -10.77
CA PHE A 65 5.57 3.65 -10.70
C PHE A 65 6.19 4.95 -11.28
N LYS A 66 6.12 5.08 -12.60
CA LYS A 66 6.61 6.24 -13.37
C LYS A 66 5.52 6.86 -14.24
N THR A 67 4.44 6.13 -14.51
CA THR A 67 3.28 6.54 -15.31
C THR A 67 2.00 6.45 -14.48
N LYS A 68 0.90 7.02 -14.99
CA LYS A 68 -0.40 6.96 -14.31
C LYS A 68 -0.97 5.55 -14.36
N GLU A 69 -0.74 4.87 -15.48
CA GLU A 69 -1.18 3.52 -15.80
C GLU A 69 -0.62 2.49 -14.81
N ASP A 70 0.62 2.69 -14.34
CA ASP A 70 1.25 1.86 -13.32
C ASP A 70 0.43 1.83 -12.02
N PHE A 71 -0.01 3.01 -11.56
CA PHE A 71 -0.85 3.13 -10.36
C PHE A 71 -2.27 2.61 -10.63
N GLU A 72 -2.84 2.94 -11.80
CA GLU A 72 -4.17 2.46 -12.17
C GLU A 72 -4.26 0.93 -12.19
N TYR A 73 -3.18 0.23 -12.56
CA TYR A 73 -3.15 -1.23 -12.48
C TYR A 73 -3.46 -1.71 -11.05
N VAL A 74 -2.79 -1.16 -10.04
CA VAL A 74 -2.98 -1.56 -8.64
C VAL A 74 -4.43 -1.31 -8.20
N PHE A 75 -4.98 -0.14 -8.55
CA PHE A 75 -6.37 0.20 -8.25
C PHE A 75 -7.35 -0.77 -8.92
N LYS A 76 -7.15 -1.06 -10.21
CA LYS A 76 -7.98 -2.02 -10.97
C LYS A 76 -7.88 -3.42 -10.36
N TYR A 77 -6.68 -3.86 -10.01
CA TYR A 77 -6.45 -5.18 -9.44
C TYR A 77 -7.15 -5.34 -8.08
N ILE A 78 -6.99 -4.39 -7.16
CA ILE A 78 -7.66 -4.38 -5.86
C ILE A 78 -9.18 -4.33 -6.04
N LYS A 79 -9.69 -3.40 -6.86
CA LYS A 79 -11.12 -3.24 -7.12
C LYS A 79 -11.75 -4.53 -7.64
N SER A 80 -11.11 -5.20 -8.59
CA SER A 80 -11.63 -6.42 -9.22
C SER A 80 -11.58 -7.65 -8.31
N ASN A 81 -10.65 -7.70 -7.36
CA ASN A 81 -10.43 -8.88 -6.51
C ASN A 81 -11.06 -8.79 -5.12
N ILE A 82 -11.01 -7.62 -4.47
CA ILE A 82 -11.50 -7.42 -3.10
C ILE A 82 -12.49 -6.23 -2.98
N GLY A 83 -12.86 -5.64 -4.11
CA GLY A 83 -13.97 -4.70 -4.21
C GLY A 83 -13.60 -3.23 -4.03
N LEU A 84 -14.45 -2.37 -4.58
CA LEU A 84 -14.27 -0.92 -4.53
C LEU A 84 -14.29 -0.36 -3.09
N ARG A 85 -15.09 -0.95 -2.19
CA ARG A 85 -15.16 -0.50 -0.79
C ARG A 85 -13.79 -0.64 -0.11
N VAL A 86 -13.10 -1.76 -0.33
CA VAL A 86 -11.76 -1.98 0.22
C VAL A 86 -10.78 -0.99 -0.38
N LEU A 87 -10.78 -0.84 -1.71
CA LEU A 87 -9.95 0.15 -2.39
C LEU A 87 -10.15 1.57 -1.82
N LYS A 88 -11.38 1.97 -1.47
CA LYS A 88 -11.67 3.33 -0.98
C LYS A 88 -11.22 3.61 0.46
N SER A 89 -10.90 2.59 1.25
CA SER A 89 -10.57 2.73 2.68
C SER A 89 -9.21 2.13 3.06
N LEU A 90 -8.29 2.01 2.10
CA LEU A 90 -6.99 1.37 2.31
C LEU A 90 -6.17 2.08 3.40
N HIS A 91 -5.37 1.28 4.10
CA HIS A 91 -4.20 1.76 4.83
C HIS A 91 -3.02 1.75 3.84
N ASN A 92 -2.23 2.82 3.82
CA ASN A 92 -1.18 2.97 2.83
C ASN A 92 0.03 3.65 3.43
N HIS A 93 1.20 3.27 2.94
CA HIS A 93 2.46 3.87 3.32
C HIS A 93 3.06 4.62 2.14
N ILE A 94 3.67 5.78 2.43
CA ILE A 94 4.39 6.59 1.47
C ILE A 94 5.80 6.89 1.95
N THR A 95 6.75 6.72 1.05
CA THR A 95 8.15 7.05 1.28
C THR A 95 8.87 7.09 -0.08
N GLY A 96 10.01 7.75 -0.16
CA GLY A 96 10.92 7.53 -1.28
C GLY A 96 11.68 6.21 -1.09
N VAL A 97 12.26 5.65 -2.15
CA VAL A 97 13.01 4.39 -2.00
C VAL A 97 14.23 4.30 -2.90
N GLU A 98 15.32 3.78 -2.32
CA GLU A 98 16.48 3.26 -3.03
C GLU A 98 16.33 1.74 -3.15
N TYR A 99 16.62 1.20 -4.32
CA TYR A 99 16.38 -0.21 -4.63
C TYR A 99 17.37 -0.74 -5.66
N THR A 100 17.57 -2.06 -5.60
CA THR A 100 18.37 -2.84 -6.54
C THR A 100 17.48 -3.84 -7.26
N GLU A 101 18.03 -4.67 -8.14
CA GLU A 101 17.31 -5.79 -8.76
C GLU A 101 16.74 -6.80 -7.73
N LYS A 102 17.27 -6.80 -6.51
CA LYS A 102 16.80 -7.64 -5.40
C LYS A 102 15.66 -7.01 -4.60
N GLY A 103 15.22 -5.81 -5.00
CA GLY A 103 14.20 -5.03 -4.30
C GLY A 103 14.79 -3.90 -3.47
N GLU A 104 14.01 -3.47 -2.48
CA GLU A 104 14.32 -2.34 -1.60
C GLU A 104 15.66 -2.47 -0.87
N ARG A 105 16.33 -1.34 -0.70
CA ARG A 105 17.50 -1.20 0.17
C ARG A 105 17.27 -0.27 1.36
N TYR A 106 16.75 0.94 1.15
CA TYR A 106 16.39 1.87 2.23
C TYR A 106 15.45 2.99 1.77
N HIS A 107 14.74 3.56 2.74
CA HIS A 107 13.83 4.68 2.54
C HIS A 107 14.56 6.00 2.23
N LEU A 108 13.97 6.80 1.36
CA LEU A 108 14.43 8.12 0.95
C LEU A 108 13.34 9.16 1.23
N PRO A 109 13.70 10.46 1.30
CA PRO A 109 12.70 11.52 1.28
C PRO A 109 11.84 11.50 0.01
N LEU A 110 10.60 11.99 0.08
CA LEU A 110 9.68 12.10 -1.06
C LEU A 110 10.22 13.01 -2.18
N SER A 111 11.22 13.85 -1.91
CA SER A 111 11.92 14.63 -2.93
C SER A 111 12.67 13.77 -3.95
N SER A 112 12.94 12.49 -3.65
CA SER A 112 13.54 11.54 -4.59
C SER A 112 12.65 11.25 -5.80
N LYS A 113 11.32 11.44 -5.66
CA LYS A 113 10.28 11.14 -6.67
C LYS A 113 10.31 9.68 -7.15
N LYS A 114 10.73 8.76 -6.28
CA LYS A 114 10.72 7.31 -6.50
C LYS A 114 9.97 6.66 -5.33
N PRO A 115 8.64 6.45 -5.41
CA PRO A 115 7.71 6.65 -6.53
C PRO A 115 7.38 8.10 -6.90
N ASN A 116 6.79 8.33 -8.09
CA ASN A 116 6.22 9.62 -8.46
C ASN A 116 4.78 9.79 -7.93
N TYR A 117 4.67 10.20 -6.67
CA TYR A 117 3.41 10.34 -5.95
C TYR A 117 2.40 11.35 -6.51
N LYS A 118 2.82 12.30 -7.36
CA LYS A 118 1.85 13.19 -8.03
C LYS A 118 0.91 12.41 -8.96
N LEU A 119 1.41 11.32 -9.55
CA LEU A 119 0.62 10.43 -10.40
C LEU A 119 -0.34 9.59 -9.55
N LEU A 120 0.10 9.08 -8.39
CA LEU A 120 -0.80 8.42 -7.43
C LEU A 120 -1.98 9.33 -7.06
N ILE A 121 -1.70 10.59 -6.71
CA ILE A 121 -2.74 11.57 -6.36
C ILE A 121 -3.71 11.79 -7.52
N SER A 122 -3.24 11.81 -8.76
CA SER A 122 -4.11 11.94 -9.94
C SER A 122 -5.06 10.75 -10.09
N VAL A 123 -4.60 9.53 -9.80
CA VAL A 123 -5.43 8.31 -9.80
C VAL A 123 -6.40 8.31 -8.61
N MET A 124 -5.94 8.71 -7.42
CA MET A 124 -6.82 8.87 -6.25
C MET A 124 -8.01 9.80 -6.54
N LYS A 125 -7.75 10.94 -7.21
CA LYS A 125 -8.79 11.89 -7.62
C LYS A 125 -9.78 11.26 -8.61
N GLN A 126 -9.30 10.49 -9.59
CA GLN A 126 -10.16 9.80 -10.56
C GLN A 126 -11.09 8.76 -9.90
N TYR A 127 -10.65 8.10 -8.82
CA TYR A 127 -11.45 7.11 -8.10
C TYR A 127 -12.28 7.70 -6.95
N ASP A 128 -12.26 9.04 -6.78
CA ASP A 128 -12.93 9.75 -5.68
C ASP A 128 -12.56 9.12 -4.32
N ILE A 129 -11.24 9.01 -4.07
CA ILE A 129 -10.67 8.50 -2.83
C ILE A 129 -10.63 9.63 -1.80
N LYS A 130 -11.28 9.42 -0.65
CA LYS A 130 -11.34 10.39 0.47
C LYS A 130 -10.89 9.83 1.81
N ASP A 131 -11.02 8.51 2.00
CA ASP A 131 -10.93 7.86 3.31
C ASP A 131 -9.67 7.00 3.48
N TRP A 132 -8.64 7.25 2.67
CA TRP A 132 -7.35 6.56 2.87
C TRP A 132 -6.66 7.03 4.12
N SER A 133 -6.22 6.07 4.94
CA SER A 133 -5.18 6.31 5.94
C SER A 133 -3.83 6.24 5.25
N ILE A 134 -3.05 7.33 5.34
CA ILE A 134 -1.75 7.46 4.67
C ILE A 134 -0.70 7.78 5.71
N ILE A 135 0.26 6.86 5.88
CA ILE A 135 1.39 7.00 6.81
C ILE A 135 2.65 7.34 6.02
N SER A 136 3.40 8.34 6.48
CA SER A 136 4.71 8.66 5.92
C SER A 136 5.78 7.88 6.66
N GLU A 137 6.52 7.03 5.94
CA GLU A 137 7.66 6.27 6.47
C GLU A 137 9.00 6.81 5.97
N SER A 138 8.96 8.01 5.40
CA SER A 138 10.15 8.76 4.98
C SER A 138 11.09 9.01 6.18
N PRO A 139 12.42 9.07 5.97
CA PRO A 139 13.36 9.54 6.98
C PRO A 139 13.10 11.00 7.43
N LEU A 140 12.24 11.74 6.74
CA LEU A 140 11.76 13.08 7.10
C LEU A 140 10.24 13.07 7.37
N ILE A 141 9.79 12.19 8.26
CA ILE A 141 8.38 11.83 8.52
C ILE A 141 7.42 13.02 8.46
N GLU A 142 7.57 14.01 9.35
CA GLU A 142 6.61 15.11 9.48
C GLU A 142 6.65 16.04 8.27
N LYS A 143 7.86 16.33 7.77
CA LYS A 143 8.05 17.22 6.61
C LYS A 143 7.42 16.63 5.36
N ASP A 144 7.64 15.35 5.12
CA ASP A 144 7.12 14.67 3.94
C ASP A 144 5.62 14.36 4.04
N ALA A 145 5.10 14.06 5.24
CA ALA A 145 3.67 13.98 5.47
C ALA A 145 2.96 15.31 5.15
N LEU A 146 3.49 16.45 5.65
CA LEU A 146 2.94 17.78 5.35
C LEU A 146 3.05 18.13 3.86
N LYS A 147 4.18 17.75 3.22
CA LYS A 147 4.39 17.95 1.79
C LYS A 147 3.39 17.16 0.95
N PHE A 148 3.18 15.88 1.26
CA PHE A 148 2.21 15.05 0.56
C PHE A 148 0.79 15.60 0.75
N LYS A 149 0.41 15.98 1.99
CA LYS A 149 -0.86 16.65 2.29
C LYS A 149 -1.06 17.91 1.44
N SER A 150 0.00 18.71 1.23
CA SER A 150 -0.06 19.91 0.40
C SER A 150 -0.35 19.63 -1.08
N TRP A 151 -0.01 18.44 -1.57
CA TRP A 151 -0.29 18.01 -2.95
C TRP A 151 -1.69 17.46 -3.14
N ILE A 152 -2.27 16.85 -2.10
CA ILE A 152 -3.61 16.26 -2.19
C ILE A 152 -4.66 17.35 -2.42
N LYS A 153 -4.51 18.52 -1.75
CA LYS A 153 -5.45 19.68 -1.71
C LYS A 153 -6.69 19.44 -2.58
N ILE A 154 -7.70 18.88 -1.91
CA ILE A 154 -9.08 18.69 -2.36
C ILE A 154 -9.79 20.03 -2.27
#